data_AF-G0LEU4-F1
#
_entry.id   AF-G0LEU4-F1
#
_cell.length_a   1.000
_cell.length_b   1.000
_cell.length_c   1.000
_cell.angle_alpha   90.00
_cell.angle_beta   90.00
_cell.angle_gamma   90.00
#
_symmetry.space_group_name_H-M   'P 1'
#
loop_
_entity.id
_entity.type
_entity.pdbx_description
1 polymer ?
#
loop_
_entity_poly.entity_id
_entity_poly.type
_entity_poly.pdbx_seq_one_letter_code
_entity_poly.pdbx_strand_id
1 'polypeptide(L)'
;MALEAAKALQQLRTGDLNAFNFVYISGEGATSNPGPFTPLFGRVKGETETGLMKIQSKVANFRLFIVRPSHVDSKGHKAIAPYIPQPTVLLRAANLALGPALRGFLKPYNSPTAPLGEFLVDLATGAQQGRLHGDGVECRGASTIISNVGFRRLMGLS
;
A
#
# COMPACT_ATOMS: atom_id res chain seq x y z
N MET A 1 8.00 -5.70 -12.65
CA MET A 1 8.16 -6.58 -11.47
C MET A 1 6.82 -6.99 -10.88
N ALA A 2 5.99 -6.07 -10.35
CA ALA A 2 4.73 -6.45 -9.67
C ALA A 2 3.74 -7.26 -10.54
N LEU A 3 3.55 -6.87 -11.81
CA LEU A 3 2.68 -7.61 -12.73
C LEU A 3 3.19 -9.03 -13.01
N GLU A 4 4.50 -9.20 -13.15
CA GLU A 4 5.10 -10.51 -13.38
C GLU A 4 5.01 -11.39 -12.12
N ALA A 5 5.19 -10.81 -10.93
CA ALA A 5 4.96 -11.52 -9.68
C ALA A 5 3.50 -11.96 -9.54
N ALA A 6 2.53 -11.09 -9.87
CA ALA A 6 1.12 -11.45 -9.86
C ALA A 6 0.81 -12.57 -10.86
N LYS A 7 1.35 -12.52 -12.08
CA LYS A 7 1.18 -13.58 -13.09
C LYS A 7 1.77 -14.92 -12.66
N ALA A 8 2.88 -14.92 -11.93
CA ALA A 8 3.48 -16.14 -11.42
C ALA A 8 2.67 -16.70 -10.22
N LEU A 9 2.32 -15.83 -9.27
CA LEU A 9 1.66 -16.24 -8.02
C LEU A 9 0.17 -16.53 -8.19
N GLN A 10 -0.48 -16.06 -9.26
CA GLN A 10 -1.89 -16.38 -9.52
C GLN A 10 -2.14 -17.90 -9.74
N GLN A 11 -1.08 -18.66 -10.04
CA GLN A 11 -1.15 -20.12 -10.18
C GLN A 11 -1.08 -20.83 -8.82
N LEU A 12 -0.73 -20.12 -7.75
CA LEU A 12 -0.75 -20.69 -6.40
C LEU A 12 -2.18 -20.82 -5.91
N ARG A 13 -2.49 -21.94 -5.24
CA ARG A 13 -3.81 -22.31 -4.69
C ARG A 13 -4.87 -22.67 -5.75
N THR A 14 -4.46 -23.08 -6.94
CA THR A 14 -5.32 -23.84 -7.86
C THR A 14 -5.64 -25.22 -7.25
N GLY A 15 -6.58 -25.27 -6.30
CA GLY A 15 -6.98 -26.50 -5.60
C GLY A 15 -7.30 -26.34 -4.11
N ASP A 16 -6.97 -25.21 -3.49
CA ASP A 16 -7.38 -24.86 -2.13
C ASP A 16 -8.52 -23.83 -2.22
N LEU A 17 -9.61 -24.03 -1.46
CA LEU A 17 -10.79 -23.16 -1.45
C LEU A 17 -10.47 -21.74 -0.98
N ASN A 18 -9.34 -21.56 -0.32
CA ASN A 18 -8.91 -20.27 0.19
C ASN A 18 -8.20 -19.45 -0.90
N ALA A 19 -8.76 -18.30 -1.25
CA ALA A 19 -8.12 -17.39 -2.19
C ALA A 19 -6.74 -16.89 -1.71
N PHE A 20 -5.80 -16.74 -2.63
CA PHE A 20 -4.48 -16.17 -2.41
C PHE A 20 -4.57 -14.64 -2.30
N ASN A 21 -4.05 -14.07 -1.21
CA ASN A 21 -4.05 -12.64 -0.99
C ASN A 21 -2.76 -12.02 -1.55
N PHE A 22 -2.88 -11.19 -2.58
CA PHE A 22 -1.78 -10.41 -3.13
C PHE A 22 -1.89 -8.97 -2.65
N VAL A 23 -0.90 -8.54 -1.85
CA VAL A 23 -0.84 -7.19 -1.31
C VAL A 23 0.15 -6.35 -2.13
N TYR A 24 -0.35 -5.34 -2.84
CA TYR A 24 0.46 -4.39 -3.58
C TYR A 24 0.61 -3.08 -2.82
N ILE A 25 1.86 -2.71 -2.52
CA ILE A 25 2.18 -1.43 -1.89
C ILE A 25 2.32 -0.36 -2.96
N SER A 26 1.24 0.39 -3.16
CA SER A 26 1.18 1.54 -4.05
C SER A 26 1.67 2.80 -3.32
N GLY A 27 1.00 3.92 -3.47
CA GLY A 27 1.30 5.19 -2.80
C GLY A 27 0.16 6.17 -2.99
N GLU A 28 -0.03 7.04 -2.00
CA GLU A 28 -0.97 8.15 -2.10
C GLU A 28 -0.62 9.00 -3.34
N GLY A 29 -1.63 9.38 -4.13
CA GLY A 29 -1.43 10.05 -5.43
C GLY A 29 -1.25 9.14 -6.64
N ALA A 30 -1.30 7.81 -6.48
CA ALA A 30 -1.40 6.89 -7.62
C ALA A 30 -2.73 7.10 -8.39
N THR A 31 -2.65 7.20 -9.72
CA THR A 31 -3.83 7.47 -10.56
C THR A 31 -3.74 6.79 -11.91
N SER A 32 -4.86 6.22 -12.37
CA SER A 32 -5.00 5.68 -13.73
C SER A 32 -5.29 6.78 -14.77
N ASN A 33 -5.56 8.01 -14.32
CA ASN A 33 -5.89 9.15 -15.17
C ASN A 33 -4.87 10.29 -14.91
N PRO A 34 -3.61 10.14 -15.35
CA PRO A 34 -2.59 11.16 -15.14
C PRO A 34 -2.89 12.43 -15.95
N GLY A 35 -2.69 13.59 -15.34
CA GLY A 35 -2.71 14.90 -15.99
C GLY A 35 -1.29 15.48 -16.15
N PRO A 36 -1.15 16.69 -16.72
CA PRO A 36 0.15 17.35 -16.93
C PRO A 36 0.98 17.55 -15.66
N PHE A 37 0.33 17.62 -14.49
CA PHE A 37 0.98 17.82 -13.19
C PHE A 37 1.05 16.55 -12.33
N THR A 38 0.69 15.39 -12.88
CA THR A 38 0.80 14.13 -12.15
C THR A 38 2.27 13.73 -12.02
N PRO A 39 2.78 13.48 -10.81
CA PRO A 39 4.16 13.03 -10.63
C PRO A 39 4.34 11.67 -11.30
N LEU A 40 5.54 11.41 -11.84
CA LEU A 40 5.85 10.17 -12.58
C LEU A 40 5.48 8.91 -11.78
N PHE A 41 5.76 8.89 -10.48
CA PHE A 41 5.41 7.75 -9.63
C PHE A 41 3.90 7.51 -9.58
N GLY A 42 3.09 8.57 -9.58
CA GLY A 42 1.63 8.48 -9.49
C GLY A 42 1.04 7.81 -10.75
N ARG A 43 1.59 8.17 -11.92
CA ARG A 43 1.28 7.50 -13.19
C ARG A 43 1.70 6.03 -13.17
N VAL A 44 2.98 5.75 -12.89
CA VAL A 44 3.52 4.37 -12.95
C VAL A 44 2.82 3.43 -11.97
N LYS A 45 2.56 3.89 -10.74
CA LYS A 45 1.81 3.11 -9.75
C LYS A 45 0.36 2.91 -10.18
N GLY A 46 -0.32 3.93 -10.70
CA GLY A 46 -1.70 3.79 -11.20
C GLY A 46 -1.83 2.85 -12.41
N GLU A 47 -0.87 2.88 -13.33
CA GLU A 47 -0.78 1.92 -14.44
C GLU A 47 -0.57 0.49 -13.90
N THR A 48 0.28 0.32 -12.89
CA THR A 48 0.52 -0.97 -12.23
C THR A 48 -0.74 -1.49 -11.54
N GLU A 49 -1.44 -0.64 -10.78
CA GLU A 49 -2.72 -0.99 -10.14
C GLU A 49 -3.74 -1.46 -11.18
N THR A 50 -3.90 -0.70 -12.26
CA THR A 50 -4.79 -1.07 -13.38
C THR A 50 -4.43 -2.45 -13.96
N GLY A 51 -3.14 -2.72 -14.16
CA GLY A 51 -2.67 -4.01 -14.65
C GLY A 51 -2.95 -5.16 -13.68
N LEU A 52 -2.77 -4.95 -12.38
CA LEU A 52 -3.06 -5.96 -11.35
C LEU A 52 -4.56 -6.25 -11.25
N MET A 53 -5.42 -5.23 -11.34
CA MET A 53 -6.87 -5.40 -11.36
C MET A 53 -7.32 -6.24 -12.58
N LYS A 54 -6.69 -6.05 -13.74
CA LYS A 54 -6.92 -6.87 -14.95
C LYS A 54 -6.46 -8.33 -14.80
N ILE A 55 -5.47 -8.60 -13.95
CA ILE A 55 -5.06 -9.96 -13.61
C ILE A 55 -6.10 -10.60 -12.69
N GLN A 56 -6.49 -9.90 -11.63
CA GLN A 56 -7.51 -10.37 -10.69
C GLN A 56 -8.82 -10.72 -11.39
N SER A 57 -9.28 -9.89 -12.34
CA SER A 57 -10.55 -10.15 -13.05
C SER A 57 -10.56 -11.45 -13.85
N LYS A 58 -9.40 -12.10 -14.06
CA LYS A 58 -9.25 -13.35 -14.78
C LYS A 58 -9.04 -14.57 -13.87
N VAL A 59 -8.79 -14.36 -12.57
CA VAL A 59 -8.41 -15.43 -11.64
C VAL A 59 -9.26 -15.36 -10.38
N ALA A 60 -10.26 -16.25 -10.29
CA ALA A 60 -11.24 -16.23 -9.21
C ALA A 60 -10.62 -16.34 -7.80
N ASN A 61 -9.56 -17.13 -7.65
CA ASN A 61 -8.90 -17.37 -6.35
C ASN A 61 -7.77 -16.37 -6.06
N PHE A 62 -7.69 -15.24 -6.77
CA PHE A 62 -6.70 -14.20 -6.54
C PHE A 62 -7.36 -12.97 -5.95
N ARG A 63 -7.05 -12.63 -4.69
CA ARG A 63 -7.56 -11.42 -4.02
C ARG A 63 -6.50 -10.34 -4.01
N LEU A 64 -6.78 -9.23 -4.68
CA LEU A 64 -5.87 -8.08 -4.74
C LEU A 64 -6.24 -7.03 -3.69
N PHE A 65 -5.27 -6.71 -2.84
CA PHE A 65 -5.29 -5.54 -1.96
C PHE A 65 -4.27 -4.53 -2.43
N ILE A 66 -4.69 -3.28 -2.59
CA ILE A 66 -3.81 -2.16 -2.97
C ILE A 66 -3.75 -1.20 -1.79
N VAL A 67 -2.59 -1.02 -1.19
CA VAL A 67 -2.40 -0.10 -0.07
C VAL A 67 -1.62 1.11 -0.55
N ARG A 68 -2.14 2.32 -0.30
CA ARG A 68 -1.57 3.59 -0.73
C ARG A 68 -1.09 4.38 0.49
N PRO A 69 0.06 4.02 1.09
CA PRO A 69 0.63 4.83 2.16
C PRO A 69 1.03 6.22 1.62
N SER A 70 1.07 7.19 2.52
CA SER A 70 1.61 8.53 2.27
C SER A 70 3.11 8.56 2.61
N HIS A 71 3.54 9.40 3.55
CA HIS A 71 4.93 9.46 3.99
C HIS A 71 5.28 8.26 4.88
N VAL A 72 6.05 7.32 4.35
CA VAL A 72 6.51 6.13 5.09
C VAL A 72 7.60 6.52 6.09
N ASP A 73 7.27 6.54 7.38
CA ASP A 73 8.15 6.98 8.46
C ASP A 73 8.71 5.82 9.27
N SER A 74 10.02 5.60 9.14
CA SER A 74 10.74 4.55 9.86
C SER A 74 11.28 4.96 11.23
N LYS A 75 11.14 6.23 11.64
CA LYS A 75 11.81 6.77 12.84
C LYS A 75 11.50 5.98 14.12
N GLY A 76 10.28 5.46 14.26
CA GLY A 76 9.84 4.69 15.42
C GLY A 76 10.18 3.19 15.38
N HIS A 77 10.74 2.68 14.28
CA HIS A 77 10.88 1.24 14.03
C HIS A 77 12.35 0.82 13.93
N LYS A 78 13.04 0.79 15.08
CA LYS A 78 14.50 0.52 15.13
C LYS A 78 14.89 -0.85 14.55
N ALA A 79 14.03 -1.85 14.66
CA ALA A 79 14.28 -3.21 14.18
C ALA A 79 14.57 -3.28 12.68
N ILE A 80 14.01 -2.37 11.88
CA ILE A 80 14.24 -2.36 10.43
C ILE A 80 15.41 -1.48 10.00
N ALA A 81 16.04 -0.73 10.92
CA ALA A 81 17.08 0.24 10.59
C ALA A 81 18.23 -0.31 9.74
N PRO A 82 18.74 -1.55 9.97
CA PRO A 82 19.78 -2.13 9.12
C PRO A 82 19.37 -2.39 7.66
N TYR A 83 18.06 -2.48 7.38
CA TYR A 83 17.51 -2.79 6.06
C TYR A 83 17.05 -1.55 5.29
N ILE A 84 17.14 -0.36 5.90
CA ILE A 84 16.74 0.89 5.24
C ILE A 84 17.94 1.43 4.45
N PRO A 85 17.81 1.58 3.12
CA PRO A 85 18.85 2.22 2.31
C PRO A 85 19.12 3.64 2.80
N GLN A 86 20.38 4.07 2.78
CA GLN A 86 20.72 5.45 3.13
C GLN A 86 20.01 6.40 2.15
N PRO A 87 19.15 7.31 2.65
CA PRO A 87 18.46 8.25 1.78
C PRO A 87 19.49 9.19 1.14
N THR A 88 19.16 9.69 -0.05
CA THR A 88 19.94 10.79 -0.64
C THR A 88 19.97 11.98 0.32
N VAL A 89 20.99 12.83 0.24
CA VAL A 89 21.13 14.02 1.12
C VAL A 89 19.86 14.88 1.06
N LEU A 90 19.28 15.06 -0.12
CA LEU A 90 18.03 15.79 -0.32
C LEU A 90 16.84 15.14 0.40
N LEU A 91 16.65 13.83 0.24
CA LEU A 91 15.58 13.11 0.95
C LEU A 91 15.79 13.14 2.46
N ARG A 92 17.03 13.05 2.92
CA ARG A 92 17.37 13.16 4.34
C ARG A 92 17.01 14.55 4.88
N ALA A 93 17.37 15.62 4.17
CA ALA A 93 17.03 16.99 4.54
C ALA A 93 15.51 17.22 4.56
N ALA A 94 14.80 16.74 3.54
CA ALA A 94 13.33 16.79 3.49
C ALA A 94 12.69 16.04 4.66
N ASN A 95 13.18 14.85 5.00
CA ASN A 95 12.69 14.07 6.15
C ASN A 95 12.98 14.74 7.50
N LEU A 96 14.12 15.43 7.62
CA LEU A 96 14.46 16.20 8.82
C LEU A 96 13.55 17.42 8.99
N ALA A 97 13.24 18.13 7.90
CA ALA A 97 12.38 19.31 7.92
C ALA A 97 10.88 18.96 8.08
N LEU A 98 10.38 18.03 7.26
CA LEU A 98 8.96 17.68 7.22
C LEU A 98 8.57 16.64 8.27
N GLY A 99 9.48 15.76 8.65
CA GLY A 99 9.18 14.64 9.56
C GLY A 99 8.56 15.07 10.89
N PRO A 100 9.08 16.09 11.61
CA PRO A 100 8.43 16.61 12.82
C PRO A 100 7.00 17.10 12.57
N ALA A 101 6.77 17.83 11.47
CA ALA A 101 5.43 18.31 11.10
C ALA A 101 4.48 17.14 10.76
N LEU A 102 4.93 16.15 10.00
CA LEU A 102 4.18 14.93 9.65
C LEU A 102 3.82 14.08 10.87
N ARG A 103 4.70 14.01 11.87
CA ARG A 103 4.42 13.28 13.12
C ARG A 103 3.53 14.06 14.09
N GLY A 104 3.66 15.39 14.13
CA GLY A 104 2.94 16.25 15.08
C GLY A 104 1.58 16.69 14.58
N PHE A 105 1.56 17.42 13.45
CA PHE A 105 0.40 18.19 12.97
C PHE A 105 -0.24 17.59 11.72
N LEU A 106 0.56 17.00 10.84
CA LEU A 106 0.14 16.42 9.57
C LEU A 106 0.04 14.88 9.66
N LYS A 107 -0.45 14.37 10.81
CA LYS A 107 -0.59 12.94 11.10
C LYS A 107 -1.31 12.15 10.00
N PRO A 108 -2.39 12.67 9.36
CA PRO A 108 -3.07 11.96 8.27
C PRO A 108 -2.18 11.64 7.07
N TYR A 109 -1.03 12.30 6.92
CA TYR A 109 -0.06 12.04 5.86
C TYR A 109 1.10 11.15 6.31
N ASN A 110 1.14 10.73 7.58
CA ASN A 110 2.18 9.87 8.09
C ASN A 110 1.77 8.39 8.01
N SER A 111 2.71 7.52 7.62
CA SER A 111 2.54 6.07 7.53
C SER A 111 3.67 5.38 8.31
N PRO A 112 3.56 5.27 9.64
CA PRO A 112 4.63 4.69 10.46
C PRO A 112 4.85 3.21 10.11
N THR A 113 6.11 2.82 9.88
CA THR A 113 6.43 1.51 9.30
C THR A 113 6.05 0.31 10.17
N ALA A 114 6.02 0.45 11.49
CA ALA A 114 5.65 -0.66 12.39
C ALA A 114 4.17 -1.07 12.19
N PRO A 115 3.17 -0.20 12.42
CA PRO A 115 1.77 -0.56 12.16
C PRO A 115 1.49 -0.77 10.67
N LEU A 116 2.22 -0.10 9.77
CA LEU A 116 2.09 -0.37 8.33
C LEU A 116 2.51 -1.81 8.01
N GLY A 117 3.64 -2.28 8.57
CA GLY A 117 4.11 -3.66 8.38
C GLY A 117 3.11 -4.68 8.93
N GLU A 118 2.61 -4.46 10.14
CA GLU A 118 1.57 -5.29 10.76
C GLU A 118 0.31 -5.35 9.88
N PHE A 119 -0.19 -4.20 9.44
CA PHE A 119 -1.37 -4.13 8.57
C PHE A 119 -1.18 -4.90 7.26
N LEU A 120 -0.01 -4.78 6.63
CA LEU A 120 0.29 -5.48 5.37
C LEU A 120 0.34 -7.00 5.57
N VAL A 121 0.90 -7.46 6.70
CA VAL A 121 0.89 -8.88 7.08
C VAL A 121 -0.53 -9.36 7.35
N ASP A 122 -1.34 -8.57 8.05
CA ASP A 122 -2.73 -8.93 8.33
C ASP A 122 -3.57 -9.04 7.04
N LEU A 123 -3.32 -8.18 6.04
CA LEU A 123 -3.94 -8.31 4.73
C LEU A 123 -3.50 -9.60 4.02
N ALA A 124 -2.20 -9.92 4.06
CA ALA A 124 -1.66 -11.11 3.42
C ALA A 124 -2.20 -12.40 4.05
N THR A 125 -2.30 -12.45 5.38
CA THR A 125 -2.81 -13.60 6.14
C THR A 125 -4.34 -13.68 6.18
N GLY A 126 -5.03 -12.57 5.92
CA GLY A 126 -6.48 -12.48 5.97
C GLY A 126 -7.06 -12.06 7.32
N ALA A 127 -6.23 -11.65 8.28
CA ALA A 127 -6.68 -11.18 9.59
C ALA A 127 -7.52 -9.87 9.54
N GLN A 128 -7.44 -9.09 8.46
CA GLN A 128 -8.31 -7.93 8.25
C GLN A 128 -9.66 -8.24 7.55
N GLN A 129 -9.96 -9.52 7.25
CA GLN A 129 -11.23 -9.87 6.60
C GLN A 129 -12.43 -9.38 7.42
N GLY A 130 -13.41 -8.78 6.74
CA GLY A 130 -14.59 -8.18 7.38
C GLY A 130 -14.42 -6.74 7.88
N ARG A 131 -13.19 -6.24 8.04
CA ARG A 131 -12.93 -4.87 8.51
C ARG A 131 -12.69 -3.85 7.39
N LEU A 132 -12.52 -4.30 6.15
CA LEU A 132 -12.15 -3.48 5.00
C LEU A 132 -13.33 -2.70 4.40
N HIS A 133 -13.89 -1.77 5.17
CA HIS A 133 -14.99 -0.90 4.73
C HIS A 133 -14.94 0.47 5.42
N GLY A 134 -15.62 1.48 4.85
CA GLY A 134 -15.68 2.85 5.37
C GLY A 134 -14.57 3.76 4.83
N ASP A 135 -14.37 4.92 5.46
CA ASP A 135 -13.48 5.97 4.94
C ASP A 135 -12.06 5.47 4.61
N GLY A 136 -11.61 5.85 3.42
CA GLY A 136 -10.32 5.46 2.88
C GLY A 136 -10.24 4.02 2.36
N VAL A 137 -11.36 3.31 2.24
CA VAL A 137 -11.44 2.00 1.57
C VAL A 137 -12.37 2.12 0.36
N GLU A 138 -11.85 1.86 -0.83
CA GLU A 138 -12.59 1.87 -2.11
C GLU A 138 -12.55 0.47 -2.72
N CYS A 139 -13.72 -0.05 -3.11
CA CYS A 139 -13.82 -1.26 -3.93
C CYS A 139 -13.86 -0.88 -5.41
N ARG A 140 -12.93 -1.41 -6.21
CA ARG A 140 -12.94 -1.27 -7.66
C ARG A 140 -13.02 -2.65 -8.30
N GLY A 141 -14.23 -3.04 -8.69
CA GLY A 141 -14.51 -4.43 -9.05
C GLY A 141 -14.28 -5.35 -7.84
N ALA A 142 -13.49 -6.41 -8.01
CA ALA A 142 -13.10 -7.31 -6.94
C ALA A 142 -11.87 -6.84 -6.13
N SER A 143 -11.25 -5.73 -6.53
CA SER A 143 -10.05 -5.20 -5.87
C SER A 143 -10.42 -4.25 -4.74
N THR A 144 -9.68 -4.33 -3.64
CA THR A 144 -9.83 -3.37 -2.52
C THR A 144 -8.64 -2.43 -2.50
N ILE A 145 -8.90 -1.12 -2.56
CA ILE A 145 -7.91 -0.05 -2.44
C ILE A 145 -8.05 0.58 -1.06
N ILE A 146 -6.94 0.68 -0.33
CA ILE A 146 -6.87 1.26 1.01
C ILE A 146 -5.94 2.47 0.96
N SER A 147 -6.49 3.67 1.12
CA SER A 147 -5.71 4.91 1.24
C SER A 147 -4.98 4.98 2.58
N ASN A 148 -4.09 5.96 2.73
CA ASN A 148 -3.42 6.13 4.02
C ASN A 148 -4.42 6.39 5.15
N VAL A 149 -5.50 7.13 4.88
CA VAL A 149 -6.58 7.38 5.85
C VAL A 149 -7.25 6.07 6.28
N GLY A 150 -7.54 5.18 5.32
CA GLY A 150 -8.13 3.87 5.60
C GLY A 150 -7.21 3.00 6.44
N PHE A 151 -5.94 2.91 6.06
CA PHE A 151 -4.91 2.20 6.85
C PHE A 151 -4.83 2.71 8.29
N ARG A 152 -4.71 4.04 8.46
CA ARG A 152 -4.60 4.66 9.79
C ARG A 152 -5.80 4.33 10.66
N ARG A 153 -7.02 4.47 10.13
CA ARG A 153 -8.26 4.13 10.84
C ARG A 153 -8.29 2.65 11.25
N LEU A 154 -7.97 1.75 10.34
CA LEU A 154 -8.00 0.30 10.60
C LEU A 154 -6.99 -0.14 11.68
N MET A 155 -5.87 0.59 11.77
CA MET A 155 -4.83 0.39 12.79
C MET A 155 -5.01 1.26 14.05
N GLY A 156 -6.12 1.99 14.18
CA GLY A 156 -6.37 2.83 15.37
C GLY A 156 -5.41 4.02 15.52
N LEU A 157 -4.86 4.53 14.42
CA LEU A 157 -3.96 5.68 14.41
C LEU A 157 -4.74 7.00 14.24
N SER A 158 -4.51 7.96 15.15
CA SER A 158 -5.13 9.30 15.16
C SER A 158 -4.66 10.19 14.01
#